data_AF-A0A540NN47-F1
#
_entry.id   AF-A0A540NN47-F1
#
_cell.length_a   1.000
_cell.length_b   1.000
_cell.length_c   1.000
_cell.angle_alpha   90.00
_cell.angle_beta   90.00
_cell.angle_gamma   90.00
#
_symmetry.space_group_name_H-M   'P 1'
#
loop_
_entity.id
_entity.type
_entity.pdbx_description
1 polymer ?
#
loop_
_entity_poly.entity_id
_entity_poly.type
_entity_poly.pdbx_seq_one_letter_code
_entity_poly.pdbx_strand_id
1 'polypeptide(L)' 'MLDKTICARASVFIGASGSTFTEDILRLRKDWASASLCDEYLCQGEDPNFIAENE' A
#
# COMPACT_ATOMS: atom_id res chain seq x y z
N MET A 1 -5.73 10.87 -6.10
CA MET A 1 -5.44 9.68 -6.95
C MET A 1 -4.00 9.60 -7.43
N LEU A 2 -3.23 10.70 -7.43
CA LEU A 2 -1.80 10.69 -7.77
C LEU A 2 -1.01 9.71 -6.91
N ASP A 3 -1.28 9.68 -5.60
CA ASP A 3 -0.57 8.81 -4.65
C ASP A 3 -0.71 7.34 -5.03
N LYS A 4 -1.91 6.91 -5.46
CA LYS A 4 -2.13 5.53 -5.90
C LYS A 4 -1.28 5.17 -7.11
N THR A 5 -1.18 6.07 -8.07
CA THR A 5 -0.36 5.87 -9.27
C THR A 5 1.13 5.80 -8.92
N ILE A 6 1.62 6.70 -8.05
CA ILE A 6 3.03 6.72 -7.64
C ILE A 6 3.39 5.43 -6.89
N CYS A 7 2.60 5.05 -5.88
CA CYS A 7 2.79 3.81 -5.13
C CYS A 7 2.70 2.57 -6.04
N ALA A 8 1.80 2.55 -7.01
CA ALA A 8 1.68 1.45 -7.97
C ALA A 8 2.87 1.36 -8.94
N ARG A 9 3.56 2.46 -9.23
CA ARG A 9 4.75 2.49 -10.10
C ARG A 9 6.09 2.31 -9.38
N ALA A 10 6.11 2.38 -8.05
CA ALA A 10 7.34 2.22 -7.27
C ALA A 10 8.00 0.84 -7.47
N SER A 11 9.32 0.75 -7.31
CA SER A 11 10.03 -0.54 -7.39
C SER A 11 9.67 -1.48 -6.23
N VAL A 12 9.38 -0.91 -5.06
CA VAL A 12 8.94 -1.62 -3.85
C VAL A 12 7.86 -0.78 -3.19
N PHE A 13 6.82 -1.43 -2.69
CA PHE A 13 5.74 -0.80 -1.95
C PHE A 13 5.57 -1.44 -0.58
N ILE A 14 5.50 -0.61 0.47
CA ILE A 14 5.20 -1.05 1.83
C ILE A 14 3.88 -0.39 2.24
N GLY A 15 2.90 -1.20 2.62
CA GLY A 15 1.55 -0.75 2.97
C GLY A 15 1.16 -1.07 4.41
N ALA A 16 -0.07 -0.76 4.78
CA ALA A 16 -0.63 -1.10 6.09
C ALA A 16 -1.70 -2.20 5.96
N SER A 17 -1.71 -3.16 6.88
CA SER A 17 -2.77 -4.18 6.92
C SER A 17 -4.13 -3.52 7.16
N GLY A 18 -5.20 -4.06 6.57
CA GLY A 18 -6.57 -3.54 6.71
C GLY A 18 -6.87 -2.21 6.00
N SER A 19 -5.89 -1.61 5.33
CA SER A 19 -6.08 -0.36 4.59
C SER A 19 -6.61 -0.63 3.17
N THR A 20 -7.82 -0.13 2.88
CA THR A 20 -8.41 -0.18 1.52
C THR A 20 -7.53 0.51 0.48
N PHE A 21 -6.79 1.55 0.88
CA PHE A 21 -5.79 2.19 0.00
C PHE A 21 -4.69 1.20 -0.37
N THR A 22 -4.15 0.48 0.61
CA THR A 22 -3.08 -0.52 0.42
C THR A 22 -3.55 -1.65 -0.51
N GLU A 23 -4.75 -2.17 -0.30
CA GLU A 23 -5.34 -3.20 -1.15
C GLU A 23 -5.46 -2.76 -2.62
N ASP A 24 -5.88 -1.51 -2.84
CA ASP A 24 -5.96 -0.92 -4.17
C ASP A 24 -4.57 -0.80 -4.84
N ILE A 25 -3.54 -0.42 -4.09
CA ILE A 25 -2.17 -0.37 -4.64
C ILE A 25 -1.73 -1.77 -5.06
N LEU A 26 -1.91 -2.77 -4.19
CA LEU A 26 -1.49 -4.14 -4.48
C LEU A 26 -2.20 -4.71 -5.71
N ARG A 27 -3.49 -4.38 -5.89
CA ARG A 27 -4.23 -4.74 -7.11
C ARG A 27 -3.64 -4.04 -8.35
N LEU A 28 -3.44 -2.73 -8.30
CA LEU A 28 -2.84 -1.97 -9.42
C LEU A 28 -1.44 -2.47 -9.78
N ARG A 29 -0.61 -2.83 -8.79
CA ARG A 29 0.74 -3.38 -9.01
C ARG A 29 0.71 -4.72 -9.74
N LYS A 30 -0.27 -5.58 -9.43
CA LYS A 30 -0.50 -6.83 -10.17
C LYS A 30 -0.94 -6.54 -11.61
N ASP A 31 -1.92 -5.65 -11.79
CA ASP A 31 -2.45 -5.28 -13.09
C ASP A 31 -1.37 -4.65 -14.01
N TRP A 32 -0.43 -3.91 -13.42
CA TRP A 32 0.65 -3.21 -14.15
C TRP A 32 1.98 -3.98 -14.20
N ALA A 33 2.01 -5.21 -13.67
CA ALA A 33 3.21 -6.04 -13.57
C ALA A 33 4.40 -5.35 -12.87
N SER A 34 4.13 -4.48 -11.88
CA SER A 34 5.13 -3.81 -11.04
C SER A 34 5.25 -4.43 -9.64
N ALA A 35 4.45 -5.45 -9.34
CA ALA A 35 4.54 -6.18 -8.08
C ALA A 35 5.96 -6.74 -7.85
N SER A 36 6.45 -6.61 -6.63
CA SER A 36 7.80 -7.01 -6.24
C SER A 36 7.74 -8.06 -5.13
N LEU A 37 8.75 -8.94 -5.09
CA LEU A 37 8.93 -9.88 -3.99
C LEU A 37 9.29 -9.19 -2.66
N CYS A 38 9.70 -7.93 -2.73
CA CYS A 38 10.00 -7.10 -1.56
C CYS A 38 8.81 -6.26 -1.10
N ASP A 39 7.64 -6.39 -1.73
CA ASP A 39 6.42 -5.70 -1.29
C ASP A 39 5.96 -6.29 0.04
N GLU A 40 5.72 -5.44 1.04
CA GLU A 40 5.51 -5.88 2.43
C GLU A 40 4.43 -5.06 3.15
N TYR A 41 3.99 -5.56 4.30
CA TYR A 41 3.16 -4.79 5.23
C TYR A 41 4.02 -4.22 6.37
N LEU A 42 3.76 -2.96 6.72
CA LEU A 42 4.30 -2.30 7.90
C LEU A 42 3.78 -3.02 9.15
N CYS A 43 4.68 -3.31 10.10
CA CYS A 43 4.38 -3.96 11.38
C CYS A 43 3.48 -5.20 11.20
N GLN A 44 4.09 -6.31 10.79
CA GLN A 44 3.37 -7.54 10.42
C GLN A 44 2.33 -7.96 11.48
N GLY A 45 1.05 -7.80 11.16
CA GLY A 45 -0.06 -8.21 12.01
C GLY A 45 -0.53 -7.17 13.04
N GLU A 46 0.03 -5.97 13.05
CA GLU A 46 -0.39 -4.87 13.92
C GLU A 46 -1.25 -3.87 13.14
N ASP A 47 -2.33 -3.42 13.76
CA ASP A 47 -3.14 -2.33 13.19
C ASP A 47 -2.44 -0.98 13.39
N PRO A 48 -2.51 -0.07 12.41
CA PRO A 48 -1.96 1.27 12.56
C PRO A 48 -2.59 1.98 13.77
N ASN A 49 -1.77 2.36 14.76
CA ASN A 49 -2.21 3.13 15.93
C ASN A 49 -2.41 4.63 15.61
N PHE A 50 -2.84 4.95 14.39
CA PHE A 50 -3.07 6.32 13.96
C PHE A 50 -4.57 6.54 13.75
N ILE A 51 -5.18 7.27 14.67
CA ILE A 51 -6.46 7.91 14.44
C ILE A 51 -6.12 9.25 13.78
N ALA A 52 -6.37 9.37 12.47
CA ALA A 52 -6.36 10.67 11.82
C ALA A 52 -7.47 11.51 12.47
N GLU A 53 -7.11 12.50 13.29
CA GLU A 53 -8.06 13.55 13.60
C GLU A 53 -8.46 14.20 12.27
N ASN A 54 -9.78 14.33 12.05
CA ASN A 54 -10.35 14.85 10.80
C ASN A 54 -9.58 16.09 10.34
N GLU A 55 -9.13 16.05 9.09
CA GLU A 55 -8.52 17.16 8.35
C GLU A 55 -9.42 18.41 8.32
#